data_AF-A0A3B9EUQ4-F1
#
_entry.id   AF-A0A3B9EUQ4-F1
#
_cell.length_a   1.000
_cell.length_b   1.000
_cell.length_c   1.000
_cell.angle_alpha   90.00
_cell.angle_beta   90.00
_cell.angle_gamma   90.00
#
_symmetry.space_group_name_H-M   'P 1'
#
loop_
_entity.id
_entity.type
_entity.pdbx_description
1 polymer ?
#
loop_
_entity_poly.entity_id
_entity_poly.type
_entity_poly.pdbx_seq_one_letter_code
_entity_poly.pdbx_strand_id
1 'polypeptide(L)'
;FWAEWCGPCRMVGPIVEELATEYDGKAVVGKVNVDENSEISMKYGIRNIPTLLVFKGGEIVDKQVGVAPKNVLSGKLDAHMA
;
A
#
# COMPACT_ATOMS: atom_id res chain seq x y z
N PHE A 1 -3.97 0.90 2.38
CA PHE A 1 -5.34 1.22 2.83
C PHE A 1 -6.28 0.11 2.40
N TRP A 2 -7.00 -0.45 3.36
CA TRP A 2 -7.86 -1.63 3.18
C TRP A 2 -9.03 -1.62 4.18
N ALA A 3 -9.94 -2.58 4.06
CA ALA A 3 -11.01 -2.87 5.04
C ALA A 3 -11.41 -4.36 4.99
N GLU A 4 -12.01 -4.88 6.05
CA GLU A 4 -12.44 -6.30 6.13
C GLU A 4 -13.51 -6.66 5.09
N TRP A 5 -14.43 -5.72 4.82
CA TRP A 5 -15.50 -5.85 3.84
C TRP A 5 -15.02 -5.68 2.39
N CYS A 6 -13.76 -5.29 2.18
CA CYS A 6 -13.20 -5.07 0.85
C CYS A 6 -12.72 -6.39 0.22
N GLY A 7 -13.56 -6.99 -0.62
CA GLY A 7 -13.24 -8.19 -1.39
C GLY A 7 -11.91 -8.09 -2.16
N PRO A 8 -11.69 -7.04 -2.97
CA PRO A 8 -10.42 -6.84 -3.69
C PRO A 8 -9.20 -6.68 -2.76
N CYS A 9 -9.38 -6.17 -1.54
CA CYS A 9 -8.28 -6.03 -0.59
C CYS A 9 -7.77 -7.39 -0.10
N ARG A 10 -8.65 -8.39 0.03
CA ARG A 10 -8.24 -9.76 0.40
C ARG A 10 -7.33 -10.42 -0.65
N MET A 11 -7.46 -10.03 -1.91
CA MET A 11 -6.55 -10.50 -2.97
C MET A 11 -5.15 -9.87 -2.86
N VAL A 12 -5.09 -8.58 -2.47
CA VAL A 12 -3.83 -7.82 -2.40
C VAL A 12 -3.10 -8.04 -1.07
N GLY A 13 -3.82 -8.39 0.00
CA GLY A 13 -3.26 -8.64 1.33
C GLY A 13 -2.02 -9.56 1.34
N PRO A 14 -2.11 -10.79 0.79
CA PRO A 14 -0.98 -11.71 0.73
C PRO A 14 0.21 -11.16 -0.07
N ILE A 15 -0.06 -10.44 -1.17
CA ILE A 15 0.99 -9.80 -1.97
C ILE A 15 1.73 -8.74 -1.14
N VAL A 16 1.00 -7.95 -0.35
CA VAL A 16 1.60 -6.94 0.53
C VAL A 16 2.43 -7.57 1.65
N GLU A 17 2.00 -8.70 2.20
CA GLU A 17 2.75 -9.46 3.22
C GLU A 17 4.03 -10.07 2.66
N GLU A 18 3.99 -10.57 1.42
CA GLU A 18 5.17 -11.05 0.71
C GLU A 18 6.17 -9.91 0.46
N LEU A 19 5.69 -8.75 -0.01
CA LEU A 19 6.54 -7.56 -0.18
C LEU A 19 7.13 -7.10 1.16
N ALA A 20 6.37 -7.16 2.26
CA ALA A 20 6.89 -6.82 3.58
C ALA A 20 8.08 -7.71 3.98
N THR A 21 8.05 -8.99 3.58
CA THR A 21 9.14 -9.94 3.85
C THR A 21 10.34 -9.69 2.95
N GLU A 22 10.15 -9.48 1.65
CA GLU A 22 11.24 -9.31 0.68
C GLU A 22 11.99 -7.99 0.80
N TYR A 23 11.29 -6.96 1.27
CA TYR A 23 11.83 -5.62 1.46
C TYR A 23 12.18 -5.33 2.92
N ASP A 24 12.24 -6.36 3.78
CA ASP A 24 12.74 -6.21 5.14
C ASP A 24 14.14 -5.59 5.15
N GLY A 25 14.33 -4.60 6.03
CA GLY A 25 15.55 -3.77 6.07
C GLY A 25 15.72 -2.76 4.92
N LYS A 26 14.86 -2.77 3.89
CA LYS A 26 14.91 -1.83 2.74
C LYS A 26 13.75 -0.85 2.73
N ALA A 27 12.55 -1.30 3.07
CA ALA A 27 11.35 -0.47 3.15
C ALA A 27 10.44 -0.94 4.29
N VAL A 28 9.76 0.00 4.94
CA VAL A 28 8.71 -0.33 5.91
C VAL A 28 7.40 -0.50 5.16
N VAL A 29 6.82 -1.69 5.23
CA VAL A 29 5.53 -2.02 4.62
C VAL A 29 4.48 -2.14 5.71
N GLY A 30 3.35 -1.44 5.56
CA GLY A 30 2.29 -1.39 6.55
C GLY A 30 0.90 -1.39 5.94
N LYS A 31 -0.08 -1.87 6.71
CA LYS A 31 -1.50 -1.86 6.35
C LYS A 31 -2.25 -0.89 7.26
N VAL A 32 -3.05 -0.01 6.66
CA VAL A 32 -3.93 0.94 7.37
C VAL A 32 -5.38 0.58 7.07
N ASN A 33 -6.12 0.19 8.10
CA ASN A 33 -7.55 -0.06 8.02
C ASN A 33 -8.30 1.28 7.98
N VAL A 34 -9.13 1.50 6.95
CA VAL A 34 -9.86 2.76 6.76
C VAL A 34 -10.98 2.97 7.77
N ASP A 35 -11.56 1.90 8.31
CA ASP A 35 -12.64 1.97 9.29
C ASP A 35 -12.13 2.46 10.65
N GLU A 36 -10.93 2.03 11.03
CA GLU A 36 -10.27 2.41 12.29
C GLU A 36 -9.50 3.73 12.17
N ASN A 37 -9.12 4.14 10.96
CA ASN A 37 -8.24 5.28 10.70
C ASN A 37 -8.84 6.22 9.66
N SER A 38 -10.05 6.71 9.93
CA SER A 38 -10.81 7.59 9.02
C SER A 38 -10.10 8.92 8.76
N GLU A 39 -9.55 9.56 9.79
CA GLU A 39 -8.80 10.83 9.66
C GLU A 39 -7.56 10.69 8.77
N ILE A 40 -6.80 9.62 8.95
CA ILE A 40 -5.61 9.33 8.13
C ILE A 40 -6.04 9.06 6.68
N SER A 41 -7.13 8.33 6.49
CA SER A 41 -7.69 8.04 5.17
C SER A 41 -8.14 9.31 4.45
N MET A 42 -8.77 10.25 5.17
CA MET A 42 -9.13 11.58 4.65
C MET A 42 -7.89 12.42 4.32
N LYS A 43 -6.91 12.47 5.23
CA LYS A 43 -5.64 13.21 5.05
C LYS A 43 -4.94 12.84 3.74
N TYR A 44 -4.93 11.56 3.39
CA TYR A 44 -4.29 11.06 2.18
C TYR A 44 -5.24 10.89 0.97
N GLY A 45 -6.47 11.39 1.07
CA GLY A 45 -7.43 11.40 -0.03
C GLY A 45 -7.81 9.99 -0.52
N ILE A 46 -7.95 9.05 0.40
CA ILE A 46 -8.31 7.66 0.10
C ILE A 46 -9.82 7.58 -0.16
N ARG A 47 -10.18 7.45 -1.43
CA ARG A 47 -11.58 7.34 -1.89
C ARG A 47 -11.97 5.92 -2.32
N ASN A 48 -10.98 5.12 -2.71
CA ASN A 48 -11.16 3.76 -3.19
C ASN A 48 -10.15 2.85 -2.49
N ILE A 49 -10.55 1.63 -2.17
CA ILE A 49 -9.67 0.61 -1.61
C ILE A 49 -9.69 -0.67 -2.49
N PRO A 50 -8.57 -1.40 -2.58
CA PRO A 50 -7.29 -1.13 -1.95
C PRO A 50 -6.57 0.07 -2.60
N THR A 51 -5.85 0.84 -1.79
CA THR A 51 -4.91 1.87 -2.26
C THR A 51 -3.59 1.69 -1.51
N LEU A 52 -2.48 1.67 -2.25
CA LEU A 52 -1.12 1.64 -1.72
C LEU A 52 -0.47 2.99 -2.03
N LEU A 53 0.21 3.56 -1.04
CA LEU A 53 1.01 4.77 -1.18
C LEU A 53 2.45 4.42 -0.90
N VAL A 54 3.37 4.93 -1.72
CA VAL A 54 4.81 4.80 -1.49
C VAL A 54 5.31 6.14 -0.95
N PHE A 55 5.97 6.07 0.20
CA PHE A 55 6.55 7.25 0.86
C PHE A 55 8.07 7.22 0.75
N LYS A 56 8.68 8.37 0.48
CA LYS A 56 10.13 8.59 0.55
C LYS A 56 10.40 9.99 1.07
N GLY A 57 11.28 10.12 2.08
CA GLY A 57 11.56 11.42 2.69
C GLY A 57 10.34 12.10 3.36
N GLY A 58 9.30 11.33 3.71
CA GLY A 58 8.05 11.86 4.27
C GLY A 58 7.01 12.30 3.22
N GLU A 59 7.32 12.21 1.93
CA GLU A 59 6.42 12.59 0.84
C GLU A 59 5.88 11.38 0.08
N ILE A 60 4.71 11.51 -0.53
CA ILE A 60 4.15 10.48 -1.41
C ILE A 60 4.82 10.58 -2.77
N VAL A 61 5.61 9.57 -3.12
CA VAL A 61 6.34 9.50 -4.41
C VAL A 61 5.66 8.58 -5.42
N ASP A 62 4.77 7.69 -4.97
CA ASP A 62 3.96 6.86 -5.85
C ASP A 62 2.63 6.46 -5.20
N LYS A 63 1.67 6.08 -6.03
CA LYS A 63 0.33 5.60 -5.66
C LYS A 63 -0.11 4.49 -6.60
N GLN A 64 -0.65 3.42 -6.03
CA GLN A 64 -1.40 2.39 -6.75
C GLN A 64 -2.82 2.33 -6.21
N VAL A 65 -3.81 2.44 -7.10
CA VAL A 65 -5.23 2.28 -6.77
C VAL A 65 -5.73 0.98 -7.38
N GLY A 66 -6.49 0.21 -6.61
CA GLY A 66 -7.04 -1.07 -7.03
C GLY A 66 -6.03 -2.22 -6.96
N VAL A 67 -6.47 -3.36 -7.49
CA VAL A 67 -5.67 -4.59 -7.50
C VAL A 67 -4.56 -4.48 -8.54
N ALA A 68 -3.35 -4.86 -8.14
CA ALA A 68 -2.20 -4.98 -9.03
C ALA A 68 -1.40 -6.24 -8.68
N PRO A 69 -0.76 -6.89 -9.67
CA PRO A 69 0.11 -8.04 -9.42
C PRO A 69 1.40 -7.61 -8.71
N LYS A 70 2.06 -8.58 -8.04
CA LYS A 70 3.27 -8.35 -7.24
C LYS A 70 4.36 -7.59 -7.99
N ASN A 71 4.65 -7.99 -9.23
CA ASN A 71 5.71 -7.38 -10.05
C ASN A 71 5.47 -5.88 -10.32
N VAL A 72 4.21 -5.44 -10.41
CA VAL A 72 3.87 -4.02 -10.57
C VAL A 72 4.13 -3.28 -9.26
N LEU A 73 3.75 -3.87 -8.12
CA LEU A 73 3.95 -3.26 -6.80
C LEU A 73 5.44 -3.21 -6.41
N SER A 74 6.19 -4.28 -6.63
CA SER A 74 7.64 -4.33 -6.38
C SER A 74 8.38 -3.35 -7.29
N GLY A 75 8.02 -3.29 -8.57
CA GLY A 75 8.62 -2.34 -9.51
C GLY A 75 8.41 -0.88 -9.12
N LYS A 76 7.25 -0.55 -8.51
CA LYS A 76 7.01 0.79 -7.95
C LYS A 76 7.91 1.09 -6.75
N LEU A 77 8.13 0.13 -5.86
CA LEU A 77 9.06 0.31 -4.75
C LEU A 77 10.50 0.49 -5.27
N ASP A 78 10.95 -0.40 -6.16
CA ASP A 78 12.31 -0.40 -6.71
C ASP A 78 12.64 0.90 -7.45
N ALA A 79 11.68 1.46 -8.19
CA ALA A 79 11.83 2.73 -8.89
C ALA A 79 12.20 3.90 -7.97
N HIS A 80 11.92 3.80 -6.66
CA HIS A 80 12.17 4.83 -5.66
C HIS A 80 13.28 4.47 -4.67
N MET A 81 14.04 3.38 -4.86
CA MET A 81 15.11 2.98 -3.93
C MET A 81 16.49 3.60 -4.20
N ALA A 82 16.65 4.32 -5.32
CA ALA A 82 17.90 5.00 -5.68
C ALA A 82 18.15 6.31 -4.91
#